data_AF-A0A5S4H952-F1
#
_entry.id   AF-A0A5S4H952-F1
#
_cell.length_a   1.000
_cell.length_b   1.000
_cell.length_c   1.000
_cell.angle_alpha   90.00
_cell.angle_beta   90.00
_cell.angle_gamma   90.00
#
_symmetry.space_group_name_H-M   'P 1'
#
loop_
_entity.id
_entity.type
_entity.pdbx_description
1 polymer ?
#
loop_
_entity_poly.entity_id
_entity_poly.type
_entity_poly.pdbx_seq_one_letter_code
_entity_poly.pdbx_strand_id
1 'polypeptide(L)'
;MGMEPTRITFDPAALTLAQRDGRACVVCRIDVAPMIPVGVVDGAQVFACASHGDDEQPVTAEESAAALDRLAAKHGVTAEVAAIRAYRAQDDDEQGECSVDTPDDATAGKSATWPDGEPAGVRDLARRLDIARRADRLAAQLESELGNVRDERLAAAVRETIEGMRALSAAGHAADEEMIWRTAEHAHAALTRCVALVAEIEQRAR
;
A
#
# COMPACT_ATOMS: atom_id res chain seq x y z
N MET A 1 -18.96 21.61 -18.16
CA MET A 1 -18.12 20.56 -18.76
C MET A 1 -18.70 19.23 -18.32
N GLY A 2 -19.32 18.47 -19.22
CA GLY A 2 -19.85 17.15 -18.89
C GLY A 2 -18.68 16.18 -18.79
N MET A 3 -18.49 15.58 -17.62
CA MET A 3 -17.54 14.50 -17.40
C MET A 3 -18.09 13.28 -18.14
N GLU A 4 -17.43 12.84 -19.20
CA GLU A 4 -17.81 11.57 -19.84
C GLU A 4 -17.60 10.44 -18.82
N PRO A 5 -18.60 9.58 -18.58
CA PRO A 5 -18.48 8.52 -17.59
C PRO A 5 -17.44 7.49 -18.06
N THR A 6 -16.49 7.15 -17.19
CA THR A 6 -15.53 6.05 -17.37
C THR A 6 -16.27 4.79 -17.85
N ARG A 7 -15.88 4.19 -18.98
CA ARG A 7 -16.59 3.03 -19.53
C ARG A 7 -16.17 1.74 -18.83
N ILE A 8 -16.66 1.54 -17.61
CA ILE A 8 -16.55 0.25 -16.92
C ILE A 8 -17.74 -0.61 -17.32
N THR A 9 -17.49 -1.78 -17.91
CA THR A 9 -18.54 -2.74 -18.30
C THR A 9 -18.77 -3.76 -17.19
N PHE A 10 -20.01 -3.91 -16.72
CA PHE A 10 -20.43 -4.91 -15.74
C PHE A 10 -21.87 -5.36 -16.01
N ASP A 11 -22.25 -6.55 -15.53
CA ASP A 11 -23.63 -7.04 -15.61
C ASP A 11 -24.45 -6.54 -14.41
N PRO A 12 -25.46 -5.65 -14.62
CA PRO A 12 -26.28 -5.12 -13.53
C PRO A 12 -27.06 -6.22 -12.77
N ALA A 13 -27.46 -7.29 -13.47
CA ALA A 13 -28.21 -8.38 -12.86
C ALA A 13 -27.34 -9.20 -11.89
N ALA A 14 -26.03 -9.27 -12.15
CA ALA A 14 -25.07 -10.02 -11.35
C ALA A 14 -24.52 -9.26 -10.12
N LEU A 15 -24.92 -7.99 -9.93
CA LEU A 15 -24.45 -7.19 -8.80
C LEU A 15 -25.03 -7.70 -7.47
N THR A 16 -24.15 -7.83 -6.48
CA THR A 16 -24.54 -8.09 -5.09
C THR A 16 -25.21 -6.87 -4.45
N LEU A 17 -25.92 -7.06 -3.33
CA LEU A 17 -26.57 -5.96 -2.61
C LEU A 17 -25.56 -4.88 -2.17
N ALA A 18 -24.36 -5.29 -1.72
CA ALA A 18 -23.30 -4.35 -1.34
C ALA A 18 -22.82 -3.47 -2.52
N GLN A 19 -22.78 -4.02 -3.74
CA GLN A 19 -22.40 -3.27 -4.94
C GLN A 19 -23.53 -2.33 -5.39
N ARG A 20 -24.78 -2.77 -5.32
CA ARG A 20 -25.97 -1.93 -5.64
C ARG A 20 -26.13 -0.77 -4.66
N ASP A 21 -25.81 -0.99 -3.39
CA ASP A 21 -25.83 0.04 -2.35
C ASP A 21 -24.59 0.95 -2.37
N GLY A 22 -23.68 0.76 -3.34
CA GLY A 22 -22.46 1.56 -3.47
C GLY A 22 -21.40 1.33 -2.38
N ARG A 23 -21.53 0.28 -1.57
CA ARG A 23 -20.55 -0.08 -0.54
C ARG A 23 -19.36 -0.87 -1.09
N ALA A 24 -19.51 -1.53 -2.23
CA ALA A 24 -18.47 -2.36 -2.83
C ALA A 24 -18.29 -2.07 -4.33
N CYS A 25 -17.06 -2.23 -4.81
CA CYS A 25 -16.72 -2.04 -6.22
C CYS A 25 -17.48 -3.00 -7.13
N VAL A 26 -18.12 -2.47 -8.19
CA VAL A 26 -18.85 -3.26 -9.20
C VAL A 26 -17.96 -4.26 -9.96
N VAL A 27 -16.65 -4.05 -9.98
CA VAL A 27 -15.67 -4.92 -10.67
C VAL A 27 -15.08 -5.98 -9.73
N CYS A 28 -14.45 -5.56 -8.62
CA CYS A 28 -13.65 -6.46 -7.77
C CYS A 28 -14.24 -6.77 -6.39
N ARG A 29 -15.42 -6.21 -6.04
CA ARG A 29 -16.15 -6.43 -4.77
C ARG A 29 -15.47 -5.93 -3.48
N ILE A 30 -14.32 -5.27 -3.58
CA ILE A 30 -13.65 -4.62 -2.44
C ILE A 30 -14.50 -3.44 -1.95
N ASP A 31 -14.59 -3.24 -0.64
CA ASP A 31 -15.39 -2.19 0.02
C ASP A 31 -14.57 -1.18 0.84
N VAL A 32 -13.26 -1.39 0.96
CA VAL A 32 -12.34 -0.51 1.72
C VAL A 32 -11.48 0.43 0.86
N ALA A 33 -11.59 0.33 -0.46
CA ALA A 33 -10.79 1.12 -1.40
C ALA A 33 -11.43 2.48 -1.71
N PRO A 34 -10.65 3.51 -2.12
CA PRO A 34 -11.20 4.74 -2.66
C PRO A 34 -12.11 4.46 -3.88
N MET A 35 -13.34 4.95 -3.82
CA MET A 35 -14.40 4.67 -4.79
C MET A 35 -14.65 5.87 -5.71
N ILE A 36 -14.86 5.60 -6.99
CA ILE A 36 -15.32 6.58 -7.98
C ILE A 36 -16.72 6.19 -8.51
N PRO A 37 -17.58 7.16 -8.82
CA PRO A 37 -18.90 6.89 -9.38
C PRO A 37 -18.80 6.44 -10.83
N VAL A 38 -19.49 5.35 -11.21
CA VAL A 38 -19.34 4.75 -12.55
C VAL A 38 -20.66 4.54 -13.30
N GLY A 39 -21.79 4.72 -12.62
CA GLY A 39 -23.11 4.64 -13.25
C GLY A 39 -24.26 4.57 -12.26
N VAL A 40 -25.47 4.38 -12.76
CA VAL A 40 -26.68 4.24 -11.96
C VAL A 40 -27.38 2.93 -12.31
N VAL A 41 -27.74 2.13 -11.30
CA VAL A 41 -28.49 0.87 -11.45
C VAL A 41 -29.70 0.91 -10.54
N ASP A 42 -30.89 0.66 -11.08
CA ASP A 42 -32.17 0.71 -10.35
C ASP A 42 -32.39 2.03 -9.55
N GLY A 43 -31.85 3.14 -10.05
CA GLY A 43 -31.93 4.46 -9.40
C GLY A 43 -30.89 4.71 -8.31
N ALA A 44 -30.00 3.77 -8.01
CA ALA A 44 -28.89 3.93 -7.07
C ALA A 44 -27.55 4.17 -7.79
N GLN A 45 -26.73 5.07 -7.27
CA GLN A 45 -25.36 5.32 -7.75
C GLN A 45 -24.48 4.11 -7.39
N VAL A 46 -23.81 3.53 -8.39
CA VAL A 46 -22.83 2.46 -8.20
C VAL A 46 -21.40 2.99 -8.40
N PHE A 47 -20.45 2.28 -7.80
CA PHE A 47 -19.05 2.71 -7.71
C PHE A 47 -18.08 1.61 -8.15
N ALA A 48 -16.91 2.00 -8.66
CA ALA A 48 -15.75 1.14 -8.78
C ALA A 48 -14.58 1.69 -7.98
N CYS A 49 -13.64 0.83 -7.59
CA CYS A 49 -12.38 1.30 -7.02
C CYS A 49 -11.67 2.19 -8.05
N ALA A 50 -11.00 3.23 -7.59
CA ALA A 50 -10.21 4.13 -8.44
C ALA A 50 -9.22 3.37 -9.36
N SER A 51 -8.74 2.20 -8.95
CA SER A 51 -7.87 1.33 -9.76
C SER A 51 -8.51 0.75 -11.03
N HIS A 52 -9.84 0.83 -11.16
CA HIS A 52 -10.58 0.41 -12.37
C HIS A 52 -11.09 1.62 -13.17
N GLY A 53 -10.74 2.83 -12.75
CA GLY A 53 -11.38 4.07 -13.14
C GLY A 53 -10.83 4.78 -14.36
N ASP A 54 -9.85 4.21 -15.03
CA ASP A 54 -9.09 4.93 -16.05
C ASP A 54 -9.37 4.35 -17.45
N ASP A 55 -10.18 5.10 -18.22
CA ASP A 55 -10.00 5.21 -19.67
C ASP A 55 -8.99 6.35 -19.91
N GLU A 56 -7.96 6.08 -20.73
CA GLU A 56 -6.92 6.98 -21.29
C GLU A 56 -5.79 7.45 -20.31
N GLN A 57 -4.49 7.30 -20.58
CA GLN A 57 -3.65 7.36 -21.79
C GLN A 57 -2.40 6.44 -21.63
N PRO A 58 -1.58 6.18 -22.68
CA PRO A 58 -0.30 5.49 -22.49
C PRO A 58 0.56 6.29 -21.52
N VAL A 59 0.77 5.75 -20.32
CA VAL A 59 1.72 6.30 -19.35
C VAL A 59 3.08 6.36 -20.02
N THR A 60 3.51 7.58 -20.32
CA THR A 60 4.90 7.81 -20.70
C THR A 60 5.80 7.37 -19.54
N ALA A 61 7.05 6.99 -19.81
CA ALA A 61 7.99 6.61 -18.75
C ALA A 61 8.11 7.70 -17.66
N GLU A 62 7.93 8.96 -18.06
CA GLU A 62 7.95 10.15 -17.20
C GLU A 62 6.74 10.23 -16.25
N GLU A 63 5.57 9.79 -16.69
CA GLU A 63 4.36 9.74 -15.84
C GLU A 63 4.36 8.55 -14.88
N SER A 64 4.91 7.40 -15.31
CA SER A 64 5.16 6.26 -14.44
C SER A 64 6.17 6.61 -13.33
N ALA A 65 7.22 7.37 -13.66
CA ALA A 65 8.17 7.88 -12.68
C ALA A 65 7.52 8.87 -11.70
N ALA A 66 6.73 9.82 -12.21
CA ALA A 66 5.99 10.75 -11.36
C ALA A 66 4.91 10.04 -10.51
N ALA A 67 4.36 8.92 -10.95
CA ALA A 67 3.45 8.09 -10.16
C ALA A 67 4.20 7.36 -9.03
N LEU A 68 5.37 6.80 -9.33
CA LEU A 68 6.26 6.17 -8.34
C LEU A 68 6.77 7.18 -7.30
N ASP A 69 7.18 8.38 -7.71
CA ASP A 69 7.59 9.46 -6.78
C ASP A 69 6.41 9.94 -5.93
N ARG A 70 5.21 10.05 -6.50
CA ARG A 70 3.99 10.35 -5.73
C ARG A 70 3.65 9.23 -4.75
N LEU A 71 3.84 7.96 -5.12
CA LEU A 71 3.69 6.81 -4.22
C LEU A 71 4.74 6.83 -3.10
N ALA A 72 6.01 7.07 -3.44
CA ALA A 72 7.10 7.17 -2.48
C ALA A 72 6.91 8.33 -1.49
N ALA A 73 6.42 9.47 -1.97
CA ALA A 73 6.10 10.65 -1.14
C ALA A 73 4.82 10.47 -0.32
N LYS A 74 3.76 9.87 -0.89
CA LYS A 74 2.47 9.65 -0.22
C LYS A 74 2.52 8.55 0.83
N HIS A 75 3.32 7.51 0.59
CA HIS A 75 3.45 6.36 1.47
C HIS A 75 4.71 6.40 2.32
N GLY A 76 5.59 7.37 2.11
CA GLY A 76 6.75 7.60 2.97
C GLY A 76 7.69 6.40 3.00
N VAL A 77 7.93 5.72 1.87
CA VAL A 77 8.77 4.51 1.82
C VAL A 77 10.20 4.78 2.36
N THR A 78 10.67 6.03 2.28
CA THR A 78 11.89 6.51 2.95
C THR A 78 11.70 6.79 4.44
N ALA A 79 10.54 7.31 4.86
CA ALA A 79 10.17 7.55 6.25
C ALA A 79 9.91 6.25 7.03
N GLU A 80 9.42 5.20 6.38
CA GLU A 80 9.17 3.89 6.98
C GLU A 80 10.47 3.11 7.21
N VAL A 81 11.39 3.13 6.24
CA VAL A 81 12.76 2.62 6.44
C VAL A 81 13.52 3.45 7.47
N ALA A 82 13.31 4.76 7.51
CA ALA A 82 13.85 5.63 8.56
C ALA A 82 13.22 5.32 9.93
N ALA A 83 11.93 4.98 10.01
CA ALA A 83 11.25 4.59 11.24
C ALA A 83 11.74 3.23 11.77
N ILE A 84 12.03 2.28 10.88
CA ILE A 84 12.65 0.99 11.21
C ILE A 84 14.10 1.19 11.70
N ARG A 85 14.87 2.11 11.09
CA ARG A 85 16.22 2.48 11.58
C ARG A 85 16.20 3.27 12.89
N ALA A 86 15.23 4.17 13.07
CA ALA A 86 15.06 4.95 14.29
C ALA A 86 14.63 4.07 15.48
N TYR A 87 13.89 2.98 15.24
CA TYR A 87 13.54 1.99 16.26
C TYR A 87 14.77 1.40 16.96
N ARG A 88 15.81 1.02 16.20
CA ARG A 88 17.07 0.51 16.78
C ARG A 88 17.85 1.58 17.54
N ALA A 89 17.76 2.84 17.12
CA ALA A 89 18.38 3.95 17.82
C ALA A 89 17.67 4.31 19.13
N GLN A 90 16.40 3.90 19.30
CA GLN A 90 15.63 4.12 20.54
C GLN A 90 15.82 2.99 21.57
N ASP A 91 16.20 1.77 21.16
CA ASP A 91 16.52 0.68 22.09
C ASP A 91 17.89 0.86 22.78
N ASP A 92 18.79 1.68 22.21
CA ASP A 92 20.07 2.02 22.84
C ASP A 92 19.93 3.14 23.91
N ASP A 93 18.80 3.86 23.94
CA ASP A 93 18.52 4.97 24.87
C ASP A 93 17.21 4.71 25.66
N GLU A 94 17.33 4.03 26.81
CA GLU A 94 16.23 3.81 27.75
C GLU A 94 15.50 5.12 28.16
N GLN A 95 14.17 5.03 28.23
CA GLN A 95 13.26 5.81 29.09
C GLN A 95 13.18 7.34 28.89
N GLY A 96 12.25 7.76 28.03
CA GLY A 96 11.70 9.13 28.06
C GLY A 96 10.20 9.11 27.82
N GLU A 97 9.40 9.40 28.86
CA GLU A 97 7.96 9.59 28.76
C GLU A 97 7.62 10.61 27.65
N CYS A 98 6.89 10.18 26.63
CA CYS A 98 6.26 11.09 25.68
C CYS A 98 4.75 10.90 25.74
N SER A 99 4.09 11.79 26.48
CA SER A 99 2.67 12.07 26.32
C SER A 99 2.49 12.89 25.06
N VAL A 100 1.64 12.42 24.16
CA VAL A 100 1.20 13.21 22.99
C VAL A 100 -0.32 13.16 22.96
N ASP A 101 -0.94 14.24 23.43
CA ASP A 101 -2.37 14.48 23.27
C ASP A 101 -2.68 14.61 21.78
N THR A 102 -3.49 13.69 21.25
CA THR A 102 -4.08 13.83 19.90
C THR A 102 -5.59 13.85 20.04
N PRO A 103 -6.30 14.85 19.49
CA PRO A 103 -7.74 14.97 19.66
C PRO A 103 -8.51 13.97 18.77
N ASP A 104 -9.60 13.49 19.38
CA ASP A 104 -10.70 12.64 18.90
C ASP A 104 -10.88 12.55 17.37
N ASP A 105 -10.80 11.33 16.85
CA ASP A 105 -11.44 10.96 15.60
C ASP A 105 -12.27 9.68 15.82
N ALA A 106 -13.59 9.85 15.72
CA ALA A 106 -14.58 8.89 16.13
C ALA A 106 -14.73 7.75 15.10
N THR A 107 -14.85 6.53 15.63
CA THR A 107 -15.33 5.29 15.00
C THR A 107 -14.39 4.51 14.08
N ALA A 108 -13.34 3.93 14.68
CA ALA A 108 -12.83 2.62 14.27
C ALA A 108 -12.62 1.75 15.53
N GLY A 109 -13.37 0.65 15.63
CA GLY A 109 -13.23 -0.50 16.55
C GLY A 109 -12.82 -0.19 18.00
N LYS A 110 -13.75 -0.32 18.96
CA LYS A 110 -13.53 -0.24 20.41
C LYS A 110 -12.08 -0.58 20.80
N SER A 111 -11.25 0.44 20.93
CA SER A 111 -9.89 0.32 21.43
C SER A 111 -9.99 -0.25 22.82
N ALA A 112 -9.26 -1.33 23.10
CA ALA A 112 -9.14 -1.82 24.46
C ALA A 112 -8.54 -0.69 25.29
N THR A 113 -9.33 -0.07 26.16
CA THR A 113 -8.82 0.95 27.07
C THR A 113 -8.06 0.25 28.19
N TRP A 114 -6.75 0.38 28.17
CA TRP A 114 -5.86 -0.13 29.22
C TRP A 114 -5.81 0.89 30.36
N PRO A 115 -6.10 0.50 31.61
CA PRO A 115 -6.17 1.43 32.75
C PRO A 115 -4.90 2.27 32.97
N ASP A 116 -3.73 1.70 32.65
CA ASP A 116 -2.41 2.31 32.83
C ASP A 116 -1.72 2.65 31.49
N GLY A 117 -2.49 2.76 30.41
CA GLY A 117 -1.97 2.90 29.05
C GLY A 117 -1.59 1.56 28.40
N GLU A 118 -1.45 1.58 27.08
CA GLU A 118 -1.17 0.36 26.31
C GLU A 118 0.25 -0.18 26.60
N PRO A 119 0.39 -1.45 27.02
CA PRO A 119 1.69 -2.03 27.32
C PRO A 119 2.64 -1.91 26.12
N ALA A 120 3.93 -1.62 26.38
CA ALA A 120 4.92 -1.40 25.32
C ALA A 120 4.99 -2.55 24.31
N GLY A 121 4.92 -3.81 24.78
CA GLY A 121 4.90 -4.99 23.90
C GLY A 121 3.64 -5.11 23.04
N VAL A 122 2.49 -4.57 23.49
CA VAL A 122 1.25 -4.54 22.69
C VAL A 122 1.35 -3.46 21.60
N ARG A 123 1.87 -2.27 21.95
CA ARG A 123 2.15 -1.19 20.98
C ARG A 123 3.14 -1.61 19.90
N ASP A 124 4.23 -2.24 20.32
CA ASP A 124 5.26 -2.76 19.41
C ASP A 124 4.71 -3.85 18.49
N LEU A 125 3.95 -4.82 19.02
CA LEU A 125 3.27 -5.82 18.20
C LEU A 125 2.29 -5.18 17.20
N ALA A 126 1.47 -4.22 17.63
CA ALA A 126 0.54 -3.52 16.75
C ALA A 126 1.28 -2.81 15.60
N ARG A 127 2.42 -2.20 15.90
CA ARG A 127 3.29 -1.55 14.91
C ARG A 127 3.88 -2.57 13.92
N ARG A 128 4.39 -3.70 14.40
CA ARG A 128 4.93 -4.78 13.54
C ARG A 128 3.86 -5.34 12.60
N LEU A 129 2.65 -5.55 13.10
CA LEU A 129 1.51 -6.01 12.30
C LEU A 129 1.08 -4.98 11.25
N ASP A 130 1.15 -3.69 11.54
CA ASP A 130 0.88 -2.64 10.55
C ASP A 130 1.93 -2.64 9.44
N ILE A 131 3.23 -2.75 9.78
CA ILE A 131 4.32 -2.89 8.81
C ILE A 131 4.10 -4.12 7.92
N ALA A 132 3.78 -5.27 8.50
CA ALA A 132 3.52 -6.50 7.75
C ALA A 132 2.36 -6.36 6.75
N ARG A 133 1.26 -5.72 7.17
CA ARG A 133 0.11 -5.45 6.29
C ARG A 133 0.45 -4.46 5.18
N ARG A 134 1.26 -3.44 5.47
CA ARG A 134 1.74 -2.49 4.46
C ARG A 134 2.63 -3.16 3.43
N ALA A 135 3.57 -4.00 3.88
CA ALA A 135 4.46 -4.76 3.01
C ALA A 135 3.67 -5.67 2.05
N ASP A 136 2.65 -6.39 2.55
CA ASP A 136 1.80 -7.24 1.72
C ASP A 136 0.98 -6.43 0.70
N ARG A 137 0.41 -5.29 1.10
CA ARG A 137 -0.28 -4.38 0.16
C ARG A 137 0.64 -3.88 -0.94
N LEU A 138 1.87 -3.49 -0.60
CA LEU A 138 2.85 -3.03 -1.56
C LEU A 138 3.27 -4.15 -2.51
N ALA A 139 3.45 -5.38 -2.00
CA ALA A 139 3.73 -6.56 -2.82
C ALA A 139 2.60 -6.80 -3.84
N ALA A 140 1.33 -6.75 -3.40
CA ALA A 140 0.18 -6.91 -4.29
C ALA A 140 0.10 -5.83 -5.37
N GLN A 141 0.43 -4.57 -5.04
CA GLN A 141 0.48 -3.47 -6.01
C GLN A 141 1.62 -3.67 -7.02
N LEU A 142 2.81 -4.06 -6.57
CA LEU A 142 3.93 -4.34 -7.46
C LEU A 142 3.62 -5.52 -8.39
N GLU A 143 2.92 -6.55 -7.91
CA GLU A 143 2.47 -7.67 -8.75
C GLU A 143 1.49 -7.25 -9.83
N SER A 144 0.54 -6.35 -9.52
CA SER A 144 -0.40 -5.85 -10.53
C SER A 144 0.31 -5.03 -11.62
N GLU A 145 1.32 -4.24 -11.24
CA GLU A 145 2.09 -3.43 -12.19
C GLU A 145 3.11 -4.25 -13.00
N LEU A 146 3.60 -5.37 -12.45
CA LEU A 146 4.62 -6.20 -13.07
C LEU A 146 4.21 -6.69 -14.47
N GLY A 147 2.91 -6.92 -14.71
CA GLY A 147 2.39 -7.33 -16.03
C GLY A 147 2.66 -6.32 -17.15
N ASN A 148 2.90 -5.05 -16.80
CA ASN A 148 3.17 -3.97 -17.75
C ASN A 148 4.67 -3.75 -18.00
N VAL A 149 5.54 -4.36 -17.20
CA VAL A 149 6.99 -4.15 -17.27
C VAL A 149 7.59 -4.97 -18.42
N ARG A 150 8.12 -4.27 -19.44
CA ARG A 150 8.76 -4.91 -20.61
C ARG A 150 10.24 -5.21 -20.40
N ASP A 151 10.92 -4.47 -19.52
CA ASP A 151 12.34 -4.70 -19.24
C ASP A 151 12.50 -5.90 -18.29
N GLU A 152 13.17 -6.95 -18.76
CA GLU A 152 13.34 -8.19 -18.02
C GLU A 152 14.17 -8.02 -16.73
N ARG A 153 15.16 -7.11 -16.73
CA ARG A 153 15.98 -6.83 -15.55
C ARG A 153 15.14 -6.15 -14.49
N LEU A 154 14.36 -5.15 -14.88
CA LEU A 154 13.42 -4.48 -13.99
C LEU A 154 12.36 -5.46 -13.49
N ALA A 155 11.78 -6.28 -14.36
CA ALA A 155 10.78 -7.28 -13.97
C ALA A 155 11.34 -8.32 -12.98
N ALA A 156 12.61 -8.72 -13.11
CA ALA A 156 13.27 -9.61 -12.16
C ALA A 156 13.50 -8.91 -10.80
N ALA A 157 13.96 -7.66 -10.80
CA ALA A 157 14.18 -6.89 -9.57
C ALA A 157 12.86 -6.61 -8.82
N VAL A 158 11.78 -6.32 -9.55
CA VAL A 158 10.44 -6.12 -8.97
C VAL A 158 9.93 -7.42 -8.33
N ARG A 159 10.13 -8.58 -8.98
CA ARG A 159 9.79 -9.89 -8.38
C ARG A 159 10.55 -10.17 -7.09
N GLU A 160 11.84 -9.87 -7.07
CA GLU A 160 12.65 -10.02 -5.85
C GLU A 160 12.16 -9.07 -4.74
N THR A 161 11.72 -7.86 -5.10
CA THR A 161 11.13 -6.91 -4.14
C THR A 161 9.82 -7.44 -3.57
N ILE A 162 8.94 -8.00 -4.41
CA ILE A 162 7.70 -8.64 -4.01
C ILE A 162 7.98 -9.80 -3.03
N GLU A 163 8.95 -10.65 -3.35
CA GLU A 163 9.35 -11.77 -2.48
C GLU A 163 9.84 -11.26 -1.12
N GLY A 164 10.71 -10.25 -1.10
CA GLY A 164 11.19 -9.64 0.14
C GLY A 164 10.07 -9.02 0.98
N MET A 165 9.12 -8.32 0.35
CA MET A 165 7.97 -7.73 1.04
C MET A 165 7.03 -8.79 1.62
N ARG A 166 6.81 -9.91 0.91
CA ARG A 166 6.06 -11.05 1.43
C ARG A 166 6.77 -11.74 2.58
N ALA A 167 8.09 -11.91 2.49
CA ALA A 167 8.90 -12.46 3.56
C ALA A 167 8.84 -11.57 4.81
N LEU A 168 8.91 -10.25 4.64
CA LEU A 168 8.73 -9.27 5.72
C LEU A 168 7.33 -9.35 6.34
N SER A 169 6.29 -9.46 5.52
CA SER A 169 4.92 -9.63 5.99
C SER A 169 4.76 -10.89 6.85
N ALA A 170 5.28 -12.01 6.37
CA ALA A 170 5.27 -13.27 7.10
C ALA A 170 6.07 -13.18 8.42
N ALA A 171 7.24 -12.52 8.40
CA ALA A 171 8.09 -12.33 9.56
C ALA A 171 7.45 -11.43 10.62
N GLY A 172 6.62 -10.44 10.24
CA GLY A 172 5.93 -9.57 11.19
C GLY A 172 4.89 -10.28 12.06
N HIS A 173 4.54 -11.53 11.75
CA HIS A 173 3.74 -12.41 12.62
C HIS A 173 4.60 -13.27 13.56
N ALA A 174 5.90 -13.34 13.34
CA ALA A 174 6.83 -14.04 14.22
C ALA A 174 7.35 -13.10 15.32
N ALA A 175 7.69 -13.66 16.49
CA ALA A 175 8.35 -12.93 17.57
C ALA A 175 9.88 -12.85 17.38
N ASP A 176 10.37 -13.06 16.15
CA ASP A 176 11.79 -13.11 15.81
C ASP A 176 12.23 -11.79 15.15
N GLU A 177 12.82 -10.91 15.94
CA GLU A 177 13.29 -9.59 15.50
C GLU A 177 14.42 -9.66 14.48
N GLU A 178 15.31 -10.64 14.59
CA GLU A 178 16.42 -10.81 13.66
C GLU A 178 15.89 -11.20 12.28
N MET A 179 14.86 -12.06 12.24
CA MET A 179 14.18 -12.44 11.00
C MET A 179 13.46 -11.24 10.36
N ILE A 180 12.74 -10.42 11.15
CA ILE A 180 12.08 -9.21 10.67
C ILE A 180 13.11 -8.23 10.08
N TRP A 181 14.22 -8.01 10.77
CA TRP A 181 15.28 -7.12 10.30
C TRP A 181 15.91 -7.61 9.00
N ARG A 182 16.30 -8.90 8.93
CA ARG A 182 16.93 -9.47 7.74
C ARG A 182 16.02 -9.43 6.52
N THR A 183 14.73 -9.70 6.71
CA THR A 183 13.74 -9.63 5.62
C THR A 183 13.48 -8.18 5.18
N ALA A 184 13.46 -7.22 6.11
CA ALA A 184 13.37 -5.80 5.79
C ALA A 184 14.60 -5.29 5.00
N GLU A 185 15.82 -5.66 5.42
CA GLU A 185 17.04 -5.32 4.68
C GLU A 185 17.05 -5.90 3.27
N HIS A 186 16.63 -7.16 3.12
CA HIS A 186 16.53 -7.79 1.81
C HIS A 186 15.52 -7.07 0.90
N ALA A 187 14.31 -6.79 1.41
CA ALA A 187 13.28 -6.05 0.67
C ALA A 187 13.76 -4.64 0.27
N HIS A 188 14.46 -3.95 1.17
CA HIS A 188 15.03 -2.63 0.90
C HIS A 188 16.12 -2.66 -0.18
N ALA A 189 17.02 -3.65 -0.13
CA ALA A 189 18.07 -3.81 -1.13
C ALA A 189 17.48 -4.11 -2.51
N ALA A 190 16.44 -4.94 -2.59
CA ALA A 190 15.73 -5.24 -3.83
C ALA A 190 15.02 -3.99 -4.41
N LEU A 191 14.32 -3.23 -3.56
CA LEU A 191 13.67 -1.98 -3.96
C LEU A 191 14.70 -0.95 -4.47
N THR A 192 15.84 -0.81 -3.79
CA THR A 192 16.91 0.09 -4.21
C THR A 192 17.45 -0.27 -5.59
N ARG A 193 17.59 -1.58 -5.90
CA ARG A 193 17.96 -2.02 -7.24
C ARG A 193 16.90 -1.69 -8.29
N CYS A 194 15.61 -1.83 -7.97
CA CYS A 194 14.53 -1.43 -8.88
C CYS A 194 14.64 0.05 -9.25
N VAL A 195 14.80 0.93 -8.26
CA VAL A 195 14.94 2.38 -8.48
C VAL A 195 16.14 2.70 -9.36
N ALA A 196 17.29 2.06 -9.11
CA ALA A 196 18.48 2.25 -9.94
C ALA A 196 18.25 1.82 -11.40
N LEU A 197 17.56 0.69 -11.62
CA LEU A 197 17.25 0.19 -12.97
C LEU A 197 16.27 1.10 -13.71
N VAL A 198 15.26 1.65 -13.03
CA VAL A 198 14.36 2.65 -13.63
C VAL A 198 15.15 3.87 -14.10
N ALA A 199 16.03 4.41 -13.26
CA ALA A 199 16.89 5.53 -13.63
C ALA A 199 17.81 5.22 -14.83
N GLU A 200 18.37 4.00 -14.90
CA GLU A 200 19.15 3.55 -16.06
C GLU A 200 18.31 3.52 -17.36
N ILE A 201 17.08 3.00 -17.29
CA ILE A 201 16.18 2.89 -18.43
C ILE A 201 15.78 4.27 -18.93
N GLU A 202 15.45 5.20 -18.03
CA GLU A 202 15.12 6.59 -18.35
C GLU A 202 16.28 7.30 -19.05
N GLN A 203 17.51 7.12 -18.57
CA GLN A 203 18.69 7.73 -19.19
C GLN A 203 18.93 7.24 -20.62
N ARG A 204 18.57 5.98 -20.93
CA ARG A 204 18.71 5.41 -22.28
C ARG A 204 17.60 5.84 -23.23
N ALA A 205 16.46 6.30 -22.71
CA ALA A 205 15.32 6.75 -23.50
C ALA A 205 15.44 8.22 -23.95
N ARG A 206 16.39 8.98 -23.40
CA ARG A 206 16.71 10.37 -23.76
C ARG A 206 17.78 10.44 -24.85
#